data_AF-A0AAU1V4M6-F1
#
_entry.id   AF-A0AAU1V4M6-F1
#
_cell.length_a   1.000
_cell.length_b   1.000
_cell.length_c   1.000
_cell.angle_alpha   90.00
_cell.angle_beta   90.00
_cell.angle_gamma   90.00
#
_symmetry.space_group_name_H-M   'P 1'
#
loop_
_entity.id
_entity.type
_entity.pdbx_description
1 polymer ?
#
loop_
_entity_poly.entity_id
_entity_poly.type
_entity_poly.pdbx_seq_one_letter_code
_entity_poly.pdbx_strand_id
1 'polypeptide(L)'
;MSEWSVTEPRKLTFDEPVQELHVRIVNGTVNVVGTDEGSARLEVTQIEGPPLAVSQRGGTLTVAYEDLPWKGFLKWLDRKGWRRSAVVSLAVPADTRVEVGVVGAAAMVSGLDGRAEVKGVTGDTTLVRLTGPVRADTVSGNVEAQALSGDLRFNSVSGDLTVVEAGSSVKADSVSGSMIVDLDPAGRPTDISLTSVSGEIAIRLPHPADAQVEANTASGTVSNAFEDLRVSGQWGAKRITGRLGTGSGSLKATTVSGSIALLRRPPAEDEPWDVDPEDTGPEDIALQDIRTENIRPPAEDTATEAGPASTPAAEPHGDSGDNSVSGGGDGASDAPADGTTDKKVL
;
A
#
# COMPACT_ATOMS: atom_id res chain seq x y z
N MET A 1 14.92 -23.49 15.56
CA MET A 1 15.47 -22.43 14.70
C MET A 1 15.49 -22.98 13.31
N SER A 2 14.64 -22.43 12.46
CA SER A 2 14.44 -22.92 11.11
C SER A 2 14.86 -21.80 10.17
N GLU A 3 15.66 -22.13 9.17
CA GLU A 3 16.22 -21.18 8.21
C GLU A 3 16.11 -21.77 6.80
N TRP A 4 15.73 -20.93 5.85
CA TRP A 4 15.56 -21.28 4.47
C TRP A 4 16.18 -20.19 3.59
N SER A 5 16.86 -20.64 2.54
CA SER A 5 17.29 -19.78 1.43
C SER A 5 16.34 -20.02 0.26
N VAL A 6 15.63 -18.98 -0.18
CA VAL A 6 14.66 -19.05 -1.27
C VAL A 6 15.28 -18.45 -2.52
N THR A 7 15.52 -19.27 -3.54
CA THR A 7 16.08 -18.87 -4.84
C THR A 7 15.08 -18.97 -5.99
N GLU A 8 13.95 -19.65 -5.76
CA GLU A 8 12.90 -19.92 -6.73
C GLU A 8 11.53 -19.78 -6.04
N PRO A 9 10.43 -19.57 -6.78
CA PRO A 9 9.09 -19.50 -6.21
C PRO A 9 8.79 -20.70 -5.29
N ARG A 10 8.32 -20.41 -4.08
CA ARG A 10 8.13 -21.42 -3.03
C ARG A 10 7.08 -20.98 -2.03
N LYS A 11 6.35 -21.96 -1.48
CA LYS A 11 5.47 -21.80 -0.33
C LYS A 11 6.11 -22.41 0.92
N LEU A 12 6.02 -21.71 2.04
CA LEU A 12 6.49 -22.16 3.36
C LEU A 12 5.34 -22.01 4.36
N THR A 13 5.21 -22.98 5.26
CA THR A 13 4.26 -22.94 6.39
C THR A 13 5.07 -23.06 7.68
N PHE A 14 4.66 -22.31 8.71
CA PHE A 14 5.35 -22.25 9.98
C PHE A 14 4.43 -22.77 11.08
N ASP A 15 4.76 -23.95 11.63
CA ASP A 15 3.98 -24.61 12.67
C ASP A 15 4.19 -23.97 14.05
N GLU A 16 5.36 -23.39 14.28
CA GLU A 16 5.63 -22.61 15.50
C GLU A 16 4.91 -21.25 15.42
N PRO A 17 4.29 -20.77 16.53
CA PRO A 17 3.61 -19.48 16.55
C PRO A 17 4.51 -18.32 16.11
N VAL A 18 3.97 -17.41 15.29
CA VAL A 18 4.63 -16.16 14.89
C VAL A 18 3.97 -15.01 15.64
N GLN A 19 4.73 -14.37 16.53
CA GLN A 19 4.30 -13.20 17.31
C GLN A 19 4.80 -11.89 16.70
N GLU A 20 5.87 -11.98 15.91
CA GLU A 20 6.51 -10.86 15.26
C GLU A 20 6.94 -11.24 13.84
N LEU A 21 6.66 -10.37 12.88
CA LEU A 21 7.03 -10.53 11.48
C LEU A 21 7.88 -9.34 11.05
N HIS A 22 9.05 -9.63 10.49
CA HIS A 22 9.93 -8.64 9.88
C HIS A 22 10.15 -8.95 8.41
N VAL A 23 9.78 -8.01 7.54
CA VAL A 23 9.94 -8.15 6.08
C VAL A 23 10.82 -7.02 5.55
N ARG A 24 11.82 -7.35 4.74
CA ARG A 24 12.62 -6.37 3.99
C ARG A 24 12.79 -6.75 2.53
N ILE A 25 12.18 -5.97 1.65
CA ILE A 25 12.20 -6.24 0.20
C ILE A 25 12.65 -5.00 -0.57
N VAL A 26 13.34 -5.24 -1.68
CA VAL A 26 13.82 -4.23 -2.61
C VAL A 26 13.22 -4.57 -3.97
N ASN A 27 12.41 -3.65 -4.51
CA ASN A 27 11.55 -3.82 -5.68
C ASN A 27 10.54 -5.00 -5.58
N GLY A 28 9.47 -4.89 -6.35
CA GLY A 28 8.39 -5.90 -6.35
C GLY A 28 7.28 -5.54 -5.37
N THR A 29 6.80 -6.51 -4.60
CA THR A 29 5.59 -6.35 -3.77
C THR A 29 5.66 -7.16 -2.49
N VAL A 30 5.21 -6.56 -1.40
CA VAL A 30 5.00 -7.21 -0.09
C VAL A 30 3.52 -7.15 0.25
N ASN A 31 2.87 -8.30 0.38
CA ASN A 31 1.51 -8.41 0.90
C ASN A 31 1.54 -9.09 2.26
N VAL A 32 0.94 -8.47 3.28
CA VAL A 32 0.75 -9.05 4.60
C VAL A 32 -0.72 -9.01 4.95
N VAL A 33 -1.27 -10.17 5.31
CA VAL A 33 -2.67 -10.34 5.68
C VAL A 33 -2.74 -11.01 7.04
N GLY A 34 -3.38 -10.35 8.00
CA GLY A 34 -3.78 -10.97 9.25
C GLY A 34 -4.97 -11.90 9.05
N THR A 35 -4.92 -13.05 9.70
CA THR A 35 -5.91 -14.13 9.58
C THR A 35 -6.26 -14.68 10.96
N ASP A 36 -7.42 -15.32 11.07
CA ASP A 36 -7.83 -16.03 12.29
C ASP A 36 -7.13 -17.40 12.45
N GLU A 37 -6.26 -17.75 11.50
CA GLU A 37 -5.49 -18.98 11.56
C GLU A 37 -4.27 -18.84 12.49
N GLY A 38 -4.00 -19.88 13.27
CA GLY A 38 -2.89 -19.86 14.24
C GLY A 38 -1.49 -20.04 13.64
N SER A 39 -1.38 -20.45 12.38
CA SER A 39 -0.10 -20.72 11.71
C SER A 39 0.19 -19.68 10.63
N ALA A 40 1.44 -19.24 10.53
CA ALA A 40 1.87 -18.34 9.46
C ALA A 40 2.16 -19.10 8.16
N ARG A 41 1.96 -18.43 7.02
CA ARG A 41 2.35 -18.92 5.70
C ARG A 41 3.06 -17.82 4.91
N LEU A 42 4.10 -18.20 4.18
CA LEU A 42 4.81 -17.35 3.25
C LEU A 42 4.72 -17.95 1.85
N GLU A 43 4.33 -17.15 0.88
CA GLU A 43 4.39 -17.48 -0.54
C GLU A 43 5.29 -16.48 -1.26
N VAL A 44 6.33 -16.99 -1.91
CA VAL A 44 7.17 -16.23 -2.83
C VAL A 44 6.77 -16.66 -4.23
N THR A 45 6.12 -15.78 -4.99
CA THR A 45 5.61 -16.09 -6.35
C THR A 45 6.61 -15.72 -7.44
N GLN A 46 7.42 -14.69 -7.19
CA GLN A 46 8.47 -14.24 -8.09
C GLN A 46 9.69 -13.84 -7.27
N ILE A 47 10.87 -14.22 -7.77
CA ILE A 47 12.15 -13.78 -7.24
C ILE A 47 13.16 -13.64 -8.38
N GLU A 48 13.85 -12.50 -8.43
CA GLU A 48 14.97 -12.24 -9.32
C GLU A 48 16.13 -11.72 -8.47
N GLY A 49 17.36 -12.17 -8.77
CA GLY A 49 18.57 -11.74 -8.09
C GLY A 49 18.98 -12.64 -6.92
N PRO A 50 19.59 -12.09 -5.85
CA PRO A 50 20.05 -12.86 -4.70
C PRO A 50 18.94 -13.63 -3.97
N PRO A 51 19.27 -14.73 -3.26
CA PRO A 51 18.30 -15.47 -2.48
C PRO A 51 17.67 -14.60 -1.39
N LEU A 52 16.40 -14.88 -1.09
CA LEU A 52 15.70 -14.33 0.05
C LEU A 52 15.93 -15.25 1.26
N ALA A 53 16.49 -14.72 2.33
CA ALA A 53 16.66 -15.41 3.59
C ALA A 53 15.35 -15.36 4.38
N VAL A 54 14.88 -16.53 4.78
CA VAL A 54 13.70 -16.71 5.63
C VAL A 54 14.16 -17.42 6.89
N SER A 55 13.87 -16.86 8.06
CA SER A 55 14.24 -17.49 9.33
C SER A 55 13.15 -17.33 10.38
N GLN A 56 12.99 -18.35 11.23
CA GLN A 56 12.11 -18.32 12.39
C GLN A 56 12.89 -18.62 13.66
N ARG A 57 12.85 -17.67 14.62
CA ARG A 57 13.53 -17.79 15.91
C ARG A 57 12.73 -17.08 17.00
N GLY A 58 12.34 -17.83 18.04
CA GLY A 58 11.76 -17.25 19.25
C GLY A 58 10.44 -16.50 19.02
N GLY A 59 9.62 -16.97 18.07
CA GLY A 59 8.37 -16.31 17.69
C GLY A 59 8.52 -15.19 16.65
N THR A 60 9.73 -14.83 16.26
CA THR A 60 9.99 -13.86 15.20
C THR A 60 10.23 -14.57 13.86
N LEU A 61 9.44 -14.24 12.84
CA LEU A 61 9.64 -14.63 11.45
C LEU A 61 10.29 -13.46 10.69
N THR A 62 11.42 -13.71 10.06
CA THR A 62 12.15 -12.72 9.26
C THR A 62 12.23 -13.16 7.81
N VAL A 63 11.90 -12.25 6.89
CA VAL A 63 11.96 -12.43 5.43
C VAL A 63 12.72 -11.25 4.83
N ALA A 64 13.99 -11.44 4.47
CA ALA A 64 14.86 -10.35 4.03
C ALA A 64 15.99 -10.84 3.10
N TYR A 65 16.61 -9.93 2.35
CA TYR A 65 17.89 -10.23 1.71
C TYR A 65 19.02 -10.25 2.75
N GLU A 66 19.97 -11.20 2.64
CA GLU A 66 21.09 -11.38 3.60
C GLU A 66 21.99 -10.14 3.73
N ASP A 67 22.07 -9.33 2.67
CA ASP A 67 22.93 -8.15 2.57
C ASP A 67 22.27 -6.86 3.09
N LEU A 68 21.06 -6.93 3.65
CA LEU A 68 20.35 -5.81 4.29
C LEU A 68 20.44 -5.93 5.83
N PRO A 69 21.54 -5.51 6.46
CA PRO A 69 21.63 -5.51 7.91
C PRO A 69 20.63 -4.53 8.52
N TRP A 70 20.06 -4.90 9.66
CA TRP A 70 19.09 -4.11 10.43
C TRP A 70 19.61 -2.73 10.88
N LYS A 71 20.94 -2.55 10.89
CA LYS A 71 21.62 -1.32 11.26
C LYS A 71 22.16 -0.60 10.01
N GLY A 72 21.35 0.30 9.45
CA GLY A 72 21.82 1.35 8.54
C GLY A 72 21.55 1.10 7.06
N PHE A 73 20.89 2.08 6.44
CA PHE A 73 20.54 2.12 5.02
C PHE A 73 21.70 2.61 4.12
N LEU A 74 22.92 2.85 4.63
CA LEU A 74 23.98 3.55 3.88
C LEU A 74 24.96 2.65 3.11
N LYS A 75 24.80 1.31 3.12
CA LYS A 75 25.73 0.37 2.47
C LYS A 75 25.36 -0.06 1.04
N TRP A 76 24.31 0.52 0.41
CA TRP A 76 23.84 0.07 -0.92
C TRP A 76 24.67 0.58 -2.11
N LEU A 77 25.68 1.44 -1.89
CA LEU A 77 26.42 2.19 -2.92
C LEU A 77 27.35 1.34 -3.83
N ASP A 78 27.12 0.03 -3.94
CA ASP A 78 27.91 -0.85 -4.79
C ASP A 78 27.29 -0.94 -6.19
N ARG A 79 27.96 -0.33 -7.18
CA ARG A 79 27.50 -0.12 -8.57
C ARG A 79 27.56 -1.40 -9.43
N LYS A 80 27.48 -2.59 -8.82
CA LYS A 80 27.71 -3.88 -9.49
C LYS A 80 26.88 -5.07 -8.97
N GLY A 81 25.69 -4.83 -8.39
CA GLY A 81 24.75 -5.87 -7.90
C GLY A 81 23.37 -5.78 -8.54
N TRP A 82 22.92 -6.87 -9.17
CA TRP A 82 21.84 -7.02 -10.15
C TRP A 82 20.42 -6.62 -9.72
N ARG A 83 19.53 -6.45 -10.74
CA ARG A 83 18.06 -6.39 -10.62
C ARG A 83 17.60 -7.41 -9.57
N ARG A 84 17.21 -6.91 -8.41
CA ARG A 84 16.57 -7.70 -7.37
C ARG A 84 15.13 -7.27 -7.26
N SER A 85 14.24 -8.24 -7.20
CA SER A 85 12.81 -8.03 -7.05
C SER A 85 12.22 -9.29 -6.46
N ALA A 86 11.27 -9.14 -5.55
CA ALA A 86 10.51 -10.26 -5.02
C ALA A 86 9.05 -9.89 -4.86
N VAL A 87 8.18 -10.85 -5.12
CA VAL A 87 6.76 -10.75 -4.81
C VAL A 87 6.49 -11.75 -3.68
N VAL A 88 6.25 -11.22 -2.49
CA VAL A 88 6.05 -12.01 -1.26
C VAL A 88 4.65 -11.75 -0.70
N SER A 89 3.96 -12.81 -0.34
CA SER A 89 2.67 -12.75 0.34
C SER A 89 2.73 -13.55 1.64
N LEU A 90 2.35 -12.93 2.74
CA LEU A 90 2.34 -13.52 4.07
C LEU A 90 0.95 -13.51 4.66
N ALA A 91 0.50 -14.67 5.12
CA ALA A 91 -0.63 -14.81 6.01
C ALA A 91 -0.09 -15.05 7.43
N VAL A 92 -0.48 -14.22 8.39
CA VAL A 92 -0.05 -14.32 9.80
C VAL A 92 -1.25 -14.27 10.74
N PRO A 93 -1.13 -14.75 11.98
CA PRO A 93 -2.16 -14.50 13.01
C PRO A 93 -2.43 -13.00 13.15
N ALA A 94 -3.70 -12.59 13.28
CA ALA A 94 -4.09 -11.17 13.30
C ALA A 94 -3.41 -10.34 14.41
N ASP A 95 -3.04 -10.95 15.54
CA ASP A 95 -2.36 -10.30 16.67
C ASP A 95 -0.84 -10.12 16.47
N THR A 96 -0.30 -10.59 15.34
CA THR A 96 1.13 -10.48 15.00
C THR A 96 1.58 -9.03 14.91
N ARG A 97 2.73 -8.71 15.53
CA ARG A 97 3.40 -7.41 15.33
C ARG A 97 4.18 -7.44 14.01
N VAL A 98 3.92 -6.49 13.13
CA VAL A 98 4.47 -6.49 11.76
C VAL A 98 5.37 -5.27 11.55
N GLU A 99 6.61 -5.50 11.12
CA GLU A 99 7.51 -4.48 10.58
C GLU A 99 7.82 -4.79 9.11
N VAL A 100 7.43 -3.89 8.19
CA VAL A 100 7.71 -3.99 6.76
C VAL A 100 8.64 -2.86 6.33
N GLY A 101 9.81 -3.20 5.80
CA GLY A 101 10.73 -2.26 5.17
C GLY A 101 10.79 -2.48 3.66
N VAL A 102 10.49 -1.45 2.88
CA VAL A 102 10.49 -1.54 1.41
C VAL A 102 11.29 -0.43 0.75
N VAL A 103 12.02 -0.80 -0.31
CA VAL A 103 12.73 0.15 -1.18
C VAL A 103 12.37 -0.16 -2.62
N GLY A 104 11.61 0.69 -3.28
CA GLY A 104 11.12 0.48 -4.65
C GLY A 104 10.03 -0.58 -4.78
N ALA A 105 9.53 -1.11 -3.67
CA ALA A 105 8.48 -2.13 -3.65
C ALA A 105 7.18 -1.55 -3.10
N ALA A 106 6.05 -2.00 -3.63
CA ALA A 106 4.74 -1.70 -3.05
C ALA A 106 4.51 -2.57 -1.80
N ALA A 107 3.82 -2.04 -0.80
CA ALA A 107 3.47 -2.76 0.42
C ALA A 107 1.97 -2.70 0.68
N MET A 108 1.33 -3.85 0.90
CA MET A 108 -0.04 -3.95 1.38
C MET A 108 -0.04 -4.65 2.74
N VAL A 109 -0.62 -4.01 3.75
CA VAL A 109 -0.78 -4.59 5.09
C VAL A 109 -2.24 -4.52 5.47
N SER A 110 -2.85 -5.66 5.79
CA SER A 110 -4.28 -5.71 6.06
C SER A 110 -4.69 -6.66 7.18
N GLY A 111 -5.79 -6.35 7.86
CA GLY A 111 -6.46 -7.25 8.80
C GLY A 111 -5.67 -7.58 10.05
N LEU A 112 -4.83 -6.66 10.55
CA LEU A 112 -4.05 -6.87 11.77
C LEU A 112 -4.65 -6.15 12.98
N ASP A 113 -4.65 -6.84 14.09
CA ASP A 113 -4.92 -6.32 15.44
C ASP A 113 -3.64 -5.98 16.19
N GLY A 114 -2.52 -6.61 15.81
CA GLY A 114 -1.19 -6.25 16.28
C GLY A 114 -0.72 -4.88 15.78
N ARG A 115 0.40 -4.41 16.35
CA ARG A 115 1.09 -3.20 15.86
C ARG A 115 1.57 -3.43 14.43
N ALA A 116 1.34 -2.45 13.55
CA ALA A 116 1.90 -2.43 12.20
C ALA A 116 2.86 -1.23 12.03
N GLU A 117 4.06 -1.49 11.53
CA GLU A 117 5.05 -0.48 11.18
C GLU A 117 5.53 -0.69 9.74
N VAL A 118 5.39 0.34 8.90
CA VAL A 118 5.85 0.31 7.52
C VAL A 118 6.85 1.43 7.28
N LYS A 119 8.00 1.09 6.71
CA LYS A 119 9.09 1.99 6.35
C LYS A 119 9.36 1.88 4.85
N GLY A 120 8.96 2.90 4.10
CA GLY A 120 9.17 3.00 2.66
C GLY A 120 10.21 4.04 2.28
N VAL A 121 10.88 3.84 1.16
CA VAL A 121 11.70 4.89 0.50
C VAL A 121 11.00 5.35 -0.76
N THR A 122 10.78 4.41 -1.67
CA THR A 122 9.99 4.54 -2.89
C THR A 122 9.05 3.34 -2.99
N GLY A 123 7.88 3.53 -3.59
CA GLY A 123 6.83 2.51 -3.65
C GLY A 123 5.67 2.82 -2.69
N ASP A 124 4.46 2.61 -3.17
CA ASP A 124 3.24 2.99 -2.45
C ASP A 124 2.89 1.94 -1.38
N THR A 125 2.26 2.41 -0.31
CA THR A 125 1.83 1.59 0.81
C THR A 125 0.32 1.70 0.98
N THR A 126 -0.34 0.55 1.10
CA THR A 126 -1.78 0.43 1.34
C THR A 126 -2.02 -0.28 2.68
N LEU A 127 -2.75 0.37 3.58
CA LEU A 127 -3.03 -0.08 4.95
C LEU A 127 -4.53 -0.23 5.12
N VAL A 128 -5.03 -1.45 5.39
CA VAL A 128 -6.48 -1.72 5.34
C VAL A 128 -6.95 -2.49 6.56
N ARG A 129 -8.01 -2.01 7.23
CA ARG A 129 -8.63 -2.69 8.39
C ARG A 129 -7.59 -3.06 9.47
N LEU A 130 -6.85 -2.07 9.96
CA LEU A 130 -5.90 -2.25 11.05
C LEU A 130 -6.50 -1.69 12.35
N THR A 131 -6.56 -2.51 13.39
CA THR A 131 -7.15 -2.12 14.70
C THR A 131 -6.08 -1.76 15.72
N GLY A 132 -4.88 -2.33 15.60
CA GLY A 132 -3.72 -1.97 16.41
C GLY A 132 -3.07 -0.65 16.01
N PRO A 133 -2.09 -0.14 16.79
CA PRO A 133 -1.37 1.08 16.44
C PRO A 133 -0.59 0.94 15.14
N VAL A 134 -0.69 1.96 14.28
CA VAL A 134 -0.07 1.99 12.95
C VAL A 134 0.98 3.10 12.88
N ARG A 135 2.18 2.75 12.39
CA ARG A 135 3.23 3.73 12.05
C ARG A 135 3.63 3.56 10.59
N ALA A 136 3.57 4.63 9.81
CA ALA A 136 4.02 4.67 8.43
C ALA A 136 5.05 5.78 8.24
N ASP A 137 6.27 5.42 7.85
CA ASP A 137 7.35 6.34 7.51
C ASP A 137 7.71 6.17 6.04
N THR A 138 7.67 7.24 5.25
CA THR A 138 8.01 7.20 3.82
C THR A 138 8.88 8.38 3.41
N VAL A 139 9.66 8.23 2.34
CA VAL A 139 10.36 9.36 1.71
C VAL A 139 9.51 9.93 0.58
N SER A 140 9.19 9.12 -0.43
CA SER A 140 8.45 9.56 -1.61
C SER A 140 7.32 8.63 -2.06
N GLY A 141 7.12 7.49 -1.40
CA GLY A 141 5.98 6.62 -1.66
C GLY A 141 4.71 7.15 -1.01
N ASN A 142 3.57 7.03 -1.67
CA ASN A 142 2.28 7.45 -1.13
C ASN A 142 1.77 6.43 -0.11
N VAL A 143 0.98 6.89 0.86
CA VAL A 143 0.31 6.03 1.83
C VAL A 143 -1.19 6.20 1.71
N GLU A 144 -1.87 5.11 1.41
CA GLU A 144 -3.32 5.00 1.46
C GLU A 144 -3.71 4.14 2.66
N ALA A 145 -4.61 4.67 3.48
CA ALA A 145 -5.08 4.04 4.70
C ALA A 145 -6.61 3.99 4.69
N GLN A 146 -7.20 2.80 4.85
CA GLN A 146 -8.64 2.60 4.84
C GLN A 146 -9.11 1.84 6.08
N ALA A 147 -10.22 2.29 6.68
CA ALA A 147 -10.89 1.64 7.80
C ALA A 147 -9.93 1.36 8.96
N LEU A 148 -9.14 2.38 9.35
CA LEU A 148 -8.21 2.27 10.47
C LEU A 148 -8.94 2.55 11.78
N SER A 149 -9.01 1.57 12.67
CA SER A 149 -9.61 1.76 14.00
C SER A 149 -8.61 2.17 15.08
N GLY A 150 -7.33 1.82 14.88
CA GLY A 150 -6.22 2.17 15.76
C GLY A 150 -5.58 3.52 15.41
N ASP A 151 -4.67 3.98 16.29
CA ASP A 151 -3.98 5.26 16.11
C ASP A 151 -3.03 5.21 14.91
N LEU A 152 -3.15 6.19 14.00
CA LEU A 152 -2.23 6.35 12.87
C LEU A 152 -1.17 7.40 13.18
N ARG A 153 0.10 7.03 13.03
CA ARG A 153 1.23 7.97 12.95
C ARG A 153 1.89 7.88 11.57
N PHE A 154 1.88 8.99 10.84
CA PHE A 154 2.49 9.11 9.52
C PHE A 154 3.60 10.16 9.51
N ASN A 155 4.76 9.83 8.93
CA ASN A 155 5.79 10.82 8.62
C ASN A 155 6.25 10.66 7.16
N SER A 156 6.36 11.78 6.46
CA SER A 156 6.79 11.80 5.05
C SER A 156 7.69 12.97 4.71
N VAL A 157 8.48 12.84 3.65
CA VAL A 157 9.12 13.99 3.01
C VAL A 157 8.21 14.51 1.90
N SER A 158 7.91 13.69 0.90
CA SER A 158 7.17 14.12 -0.29
C SER A 158 6.02 13.20 -0.69
N GLY A 159 5.86 12.04 -0.08
CA GLY A 159 4.73 11.14 -0.33
C GLY A 159 3.43 11.69 0.26
N ASP A 160 2.34 11.51 -0.48
CA ASP A 160 1.00 11.92 -0.07
C ASP A 160 0.38 10.93 0.93
N LEU A 161 -0.51 11.44 1.78
CA LEU A 161 -1.32 10.64 2.69
C LEU A 161 -2.79 10.75 2.29
N THR A 162 -3.43 9.62 2.03
CA THR A 162 -4.90 9.54 1.94
C THR A 162 -5.40 8.61 3.01
N VAL A 163 -6.30 9.09 3.86
CA VAL A 163 -6.99 8.29 4.87
C VAL A 163 -8.48 8.34 4.63
N VAL A 164 -9.11 7.18 4.50
CA VAL A 164 -10.55 7.01 4.34
C VAL A 164 -11.07 6.21 5.54
N GLU A 165 -12.12 6.70 6.18
CA GLU A 165 -12.69 6.06 7.38
C GLU A 165 -11.65 5.90 8.48
N ALA A 166 -10.95 7.00 8.79
CA ALA A 166 -10.05 7.03 9.93
C ALA A 166 -10.85 6.98 11.24
N GLY A 167 -10.34 6.22 12.20
CA GLY A 167 -10.82 6.22 13.58
C GLY A 167 -10.50 7.53 14.30
N SER A 168 -10.45 7.46 15.63
CA SER A 168 -10.39 8.67 16.46
C SER A 168 -9.04 9.40 16.46
N SER A 169 -7.91 8.77 16.11
CA SER A 169 -6.58 9.42 16.23
C SER A 169 -5.74 9.33 14.97
N VAL A 170 -5.33 10.49 14.45
CA VAL A 170 -4.41 10.61 13.30
C VAL A 170 -3.40 11.71 13.58
N LYS A 171 -2.13 11.33 13.62
CA LYS A 171 -1.01 12.25 13.62
C LYS A 171 -0.19 12.10 12.35
N ALA A 172 -0.10 13.15 11.55
CA ALA A 172 0.62 13.14 10.29
C ALA A 172 1.54 14.35 10.17
N ASP A 173 2.80 14.12 9.83
CA ASP A 173 3.80 15.16 9.59
C ASP A 173 4.41 14.96 8.19
N SER A 174 4.42 16.00 7.34
CA SER A 174 5.02 15.96 6.00
C SER A 174 5.80 17.24 5.68
N VAL A 175 6.69 17.21 4.69
CA VAL A 175 7.34 18.42 4.18
C VAL A 175 6.53 18.99 3.02
N SER A 176 6.29 18.19 1.97
CA SER A 176 5.62 18.65 0.75
C SER A 176 4.45 17.80 0.28
N GLY A 177 4.25 16.61 0.84
CA GLY A 177 3.13 15.74 0.48
C GLY A 177 1.78 16.31 0.97
N SER A 178 0.75 16.11 0.16
CA SER A 178 -0.63 16.46 0.48
C SER A 178 -1.24 15.44 1.44
N MET A 179 -2.15 15.90 2.29
CA MET A 179 -2.86 15.06 3.26
C MET A 179 -4.36 15.21 3.06
N ILE A 180 -5.02 14.10 2.71
CA ILE A 180 -6.48 14.01 2.64
C ILE A 180 -6.93 13.05 3.73
N VAL A 181 -7.75 13.52 4.65
CA VAL A 181 -8.23 12.73 5.79
C VAL A 181 -9.75 12.81 5.87
N ASP A 182 -10.42 11.69 5.58
CA ASP A 182 -11.85 11.50 5.82
C ASP A 182 -12.06 10.74 7.14
N LEU A 183 -12.67 11.41 8.12
CA LEU A 183 -12.87 10.87 9.45
C LEU A 183 -14.20 10.17 9.58
N ASP A 184 -14.17 9.01 10.24
CA ASP A 184 -15.34 8.32 10.75
C ASP A 184 -15.10 7.81 12.18
N PRO A 185 -15.14 8.70 13.18
CA PRO A 185 -14.76 8.36 14.54
C PRO A 185 -15.77 7.45 15.26
N ALA A 186 -16.89 7.08 14.62
CA ALA A 186 -17.97 6.28 15.20
C ALA A 186 -18.44 6.83 16.58
N GLY A 187 -18.56 8.15 16.69
CA GLY A 187 -19.00 8.83 17.92
C GLY A 187 -17.93 9.01 19.00
N ARG A 188 -16.67 8.63 18.76
CA ARG A 188 -15.55 8.89 19.68
C ARG A 188 -14.99 10.32 19.50
N PRO A 189 -14.42 10.93 20.56
CA PRO A 189 -13.67 12.18 20.40
C PRO A 189 -12.51 11.99 19.40
N THR A 190 -12.38 12.90 18.45
CA THR A 190 -11.28 12.89 17.49
C THR A 190 -10.05 13.59 18.07
N ASP A 191 -8.85 13.06 17.84
CA ASP A 191 -7.56 13.70 18.14
C ASP A 191 -6.70 13.68 16.88
N ILE A 192 -6.79 14.76 16.12
CA ILE A 192 -6.19 14.91 14.79
C ILE A 192 -5.13 16.00 14.84
N SER A 193 -3.92 15.68 14.41
CA SER A 193 -2.80 16.61 14.31
C SER A 193 -2.09 16.43 12.97
N LEU A 194 -2.33 17.34 12.04
CA LEU A 194 -1.73 17.32 10.71
C LEU A 194 -0.77 18.51 10.55
N THR A 195 0.49 18.25 10.22
CA THR A 195 1.52 19.29 9.99
C THR A 195 2.15 19.11 8.62
N SER A 196 2.24 20.19 7.85
CA SER A 196 2.99 20.24 6.61
C SER A 196 3.84 21.52 6.51
N VAL A 197 4.78 21.58 5.58
CA VAL A 197 5.44 22.84 5.22
C VAL A 197 4.76 23.43 4.00
N SER A 198 4.66 22.66 2.92
CA SER A 198 4.14 23.14 1.64
C SER A 198 2.97 22.33 1.10
N GLY A 199 2.68 21.18 1.69
CA GLY A 199 1.58 20.32 1.25
C GLY A 199 0.21 20.87 1.62
N GLU A 200 -0.79 20.51 0.83
CA GLU A 200 -2.19 20.82 1.10
C GLU A 200 -2.77 19.86 2.15
N ILE A 201 -3.70 20.36 2.96
CA ILE A 201 -4.38 19.57 3.97
C ILE A 201 -5.89 19.69 3.74
N ALA A 202 -6.53 18.59 3.36
CA ALA A 202 -7.97 18.49 3.25
C ALA A 202 -8.51 17.54 4.32
N ILE A 203 -9.43 18.02 5.15
CA ILE A 203 -10.06 17.23 6.21
C ILE A 203 -11.55 17.21 5.97
N ARG A 204 -12.13 16.02 5.95
CA ARG A 204 -13.57 15.80 5.87
C ARG A 204 -14.06 15.27 7.22
N LEU A 205 -15.04 15.97 7.79
CA LEU A 205 -15.60 15.64 9.11
C LEU A 205 -17.05 15.17 8.96
N PRO A 206 -17.49 14.19 9.77
CA PRO A 206 -18.90 13.83 9.85
C PRO A 206 -19.74 15.02 10.31
N HIS A 207 -21.03 15.02 9.99
CA HIS A 207 -21.97 16.02 10.49
C HIS A 207 -23.10 15.29 11.23
N PRO A 208 -23.28 15.48 12.55
CA PRO A 208 -22.54 16.41 13.43
C PRO A 208 -21.11 15.95 13.77
N ALA A 209 -20.19 16.92 13.95
CA ALA A 209 -18.83 16.69 14.47
C ALA A 209 -18.69 17.26 15.89
N ASP A 210 -17.80 16.67 16.70
CA ASP A 210 -17.48 17.14 18.05
C ASP A 210 -15.96 17.35 18.21
N ALA A 211 -15.49 18.57 17.99
CA ALA A 211 -14.07 18.91 18.07
C ALA A 211 -13.82 20.40 18.32
N GLN A 212 -12.77 20.69 19.08
CA GLN A 212 -12.12 21.99 19.13
C GLN A 212 -11.19 22.12 17.91
N VAL A 213 -11.48 23.08 17.02
CA VAL A 213 -10.79 23.23 15.73
C VAL A 213 -9.77 24.36 15.79
N GLU A 214 -8.56 24.07 15.33
CA GLU A 214 -7.48 25.02 15.06
C GLU A 214 -6.75 24.65 13.75
N ALA A 215 -7.03 25.37 12.67
CA ALA A 215 -6.33 25.22 11.41
C ALA A 215 -5.58 26.51 11.03
N ASN A 216 -4.31 26.41 10.64
CA ASN A 216 -3.47 27.58 10.35
C ASN A 216 -2.61 27.40 9.10
N THR A 217 -2.53 28.45 8.27
CA THR A 217 -1.54 28.56 7.19
C THR A 217 -0.88 29.94 7.21
N ALA A 218 0.43 30.03 6.93
CA ALA A 218 1.15 31.30 6.99
C ALA A 218 0.97 32.14 5.72
N SER A 219 0.94 31.51 4.54
CA SER A 219 0.74 32.21 3.26
C SER A 219 -0.27 31.54 2.32
N GLY A 220 -0.80 30.37 2.68
CA GLY A 220 -1.76 29.64 1.84
C GLY A 220 -3.19 30.17 1.91
N THR A 221 -4.13 29.35 1.44
CA THR A 221 -5.57 29.64 1.53
C THR A 221 -6.26 28.74 2.55
N VAL A 222 -7.38 29.22 3.08
CA VAL A 222 -8.24 28.41 3.95
C VAL A 222 -9.64 28.39 3.36
N SER A 223 -10.23 27.19 3.31
CA SER A 223 -11.63 26.96 2.96
C SER A 223 -12.31 26.27 4.12
N ASN A 224 -13.52 26.71 4.46
CA ASN A 224 -14.26 26.23 5.61
C ASN A 224 -15.73 26.05 5.24
N ALA A 225 -16.23 24.82 5.39
CA ALA A 225 -17.63 24.50 5.17
C ALA A 225 -18.50 24.60 6.44
N PHE A 226 -17.97 24.99 7.60
CA PHE A 226 -18.69 25.01 8.89
C PHE A 226 -19.01 26.44 9.34
N GLU A 227 -20.29 26.76 9.52
CA GLU A 227 -20.75 28.11 9.91
C GLU A 227 -20.34 28.48 11.34
N ASP A 228 -20.23 27.49 12.23
CA ASP A 228 -19.81 27.67 13.63
C ASP A 228 -18.31 27.99 13.79
N LEU A 229 -17.54 27.88 12.70
CA LEU A 229 -16.10 28.15 12.71
C LEU A 229 -15.80 29.56 12.18
N ARG A 230 -14.95 30.28 12.92
CA ARG A 230 -14.50 31.62 12.56
C ARG A 230 -13.24 31.54 11.70
N VAL A 231 -13.28 32.20 10.55
CA VAL A 231 -12.12 32.41 9.67
C VAL A 231 -11.56 33.80 9.93
N SER A 232 -10.24 33.89 10.13
CA SER A 232 -9.52 35.16 10.38
C SER A 232 -8.21 35.21 9.60
N GLY A 233 -7.64 36.41 9.46
CA GLY A 233 -6.38 36.63 8.72
C GLY A 233 -6.59 37.12 7.29
N GLN A 234 -7.14 38.33 7.13
CA GLN A 234 -7.49 38.86 5.81
C GLN A 234 -6.24 39.05 4.92
N TRP A 235 -5.11 39.48 5.51
CA TRP A 235 -3.79 39.63 4.86
C TRP A 235 -2.73 38.84 5.65
N GLY A 236 -1.92 38.01 4.99
CA GLY A 236 -0.89 37.18 5.62
C GLY A 236 -1.41 35.83 6.13
N ALA A 237 -1.03 35.45 7.36
CA ALA A 237 -1.40 34.17 7.95
C ALA A 237 -2.91 34.06 8.15
N LYS A 238 -3.47 32.92 7.75
CA LYS A 238 -4.91 32.61 7.83
C LYS A 238 -5.16 31.53 8.86
N ARG A 239 -6.27 31.66 9.57
CA ARG A 239 -6.63 30.75 10.67
C ARG A 239 -8.12 30.46 10.69
N ILE A 240 -8.47 29.19 10.86
CA ILE A 240 -9.81 28.72 11.21
C ILE A 240 -9.79 28.30 12.67
N THR A 241 -10.70 28.85 13.48
CA THR A 241 -10.88 28.46 14.87
C THR A 241 -12.34 28.38 15.25
N GLY A 242 -12.66 27.48 16.14
CA GLY A 242 -14.00 27.39 16.71
C GLY A 242 -14.22 26.06 17.38
N ARG A 243 -15.45 25.85 17.82
CA ARG A 243 -15.87 24.62 18.48
C ARG A 243 -17.03 24.04 17.70
N LEU A 244 -16.92 22.77 17.33
CA LEU A 244 -18.02 21.97 16.81
C LEU A 244 -18.53 21.09 17.95
N GLY A 245 -19.86 21.01 18.13
CA GLY A 245 -20.46 20.22 19.20
C GLY A 245 -20.02 20.68 20.59
N THR A 246 -19.65 19.72 21.45
CA THR A 246 -19.20 20.01 22.83
C THR A 246 -17.74 20.47 22.90
N GLY A 247 -16.96 20.21 21.85
CA GLY A 247 -15.51 20.40 21.78
C GLY A 247 -14.72 19.31 22.49
N SER A 248 -15.23 18.08 22.57
CA SER A 248 -14.56 16.98 23.29
C SER A 248 -13.33 16.44 22.55
N GLY A 249 -13.34 16.48 21.21
CA GLY A 249 -12.19 16.21 20.36
C GLY A 249 -11.27 17.42 20.15
N SER A 250 -10.10 17.19 19.55
CA SER A 250 -9.13 18.17 19.10
C SER A 250 -8.81 17.94 17.62
N LEU A 251 -8.91 19.00 16.81
CA LEU A 251 -8.50 18.99 15.41
C LEU A 251 -7.53 20.15 15.19
N LYS A 252 -6.26 19.78 14.97
CA LYS A 252 -5.19 20.71 14.63
C LYS A 252 -4.65 20.42 13.24
N ALA A 253 -4.64 21.45 12.39
CA ALA A 253 -4.02 21.40 11.07
C ALA A 253 -3.09 22.60 10.88
N THR A 254 -1.86 22.39 10.45
CA THR A 254 -0.91 23.49 10.25
C THR A 254 -0.08 23.25 9.01
N THR A 255 0.01 24.25 8.14
CA THR A 255 0.93 24.29 7.00
C THR A 255 1.58 25.67 6.91
N VAL A 256 2.71 25.81 6.20
CA VAL A 256 3.34 27.13 6.03
C VAL A 256 2.80 27.79 4.77
N SER A 257 2.97 27.15 3.61
CA SER A 257 2.56 27.68 2.31
C SER A 257 1.39 26.94 1.68
N GLY A 258 1.06 25.74 2.16
CA GLY A 258 -0.05 24.95 1.63
C GLY A 258 -1.43 25.53 1.97
N SER A 259 -2.45 25.04 1.27
CA SER A 259 -3.85 25.37 1.56
C SER A 259 -4.45 24.39 2.56
N ILE A 260 -5.43 24.86 3.34
CA ILE A 260 -6.21 24.01 4.24
C ILE A 260 -7.69 24.07 3.87
N ALA A 261 -8.33 22.92 3.68
CA ALA A 261 -9.75 22.80 3.46
C ALA A 261 -10.41 21.96 4.55
N LEU A 262 -11.42 22.54 5.23
CA LEU A 262 -12.32 21.81 6.14
C LEU A 262 -13.67 21.62 5.45
N LEU A 263 -14.00 20.36 5.15
CA LEU A 263 -15.18 19.98 4.38
C LEU A 263 -16.15 19.17 5.24
N ARG A 264 -17.45 19.27 4.94
CA ARG A 264 -18.47 18.39 5.50
C ARG A 264 -18.46 17.06 4.75
N ARG A 265 -18.54 15.94 5.47
CA ARG A 265 -18.88 14.64 4.88
C ARG A 265 -20.38 14.69 4.52
N PRO A 266 -20.79 14.32 3.30
CA PRO A 266 -22.19 14.06 3.02
C PRO A 266 -22.72 13.03 4.03
N PRO A 267 -23.98 13.13 4.49
CA PRO A 267 -24.59 12.02 5.22
C PRO A 267 -24.48 10.76 4.36
N ALA A 268 -24.17 9.62 4.96
CA ALA A 268 -24.26 8.35 4.25
C ALA A 268 -25.70 8.22 3.77
N GLU A 269 -25.90 8.05 2.47
CA GLU A 269 -27.18 7.59 1.96
C GLU A 269 -27.34 6.18 2.50
N ASP A 270 -28.20 6.01 3.51
CA ASP A 270 -28.77 4.70 3.76
C ASP A 270 -29.46 4.32 2.44
N GLU A 271 -28.87 3.44 1.64
CA GLU A 271 -29.60 2.76 0.56
C GLU A 271 -30.26 1.52 1.18
N PRO A 272 -31.51 1.59 1.67
CA PRO A 272 -32.32 0.39 1.76
C PRO A 272 -32.77 0.06 0.35
N TRP A 273 -32.12 -0.92 -0.28
CA TRP A 273 -32.82 -1.76 -1.23
C TRP A 273 -33.81 -2.61 -0.44
N ASP A 274 -34.91 -1.99 0.00
CA ASP A 274 -36.08 -2.70 0.49
C ASP A 274 -36.70 -3.40 -0.72
N VAL A 275 -36.22 -4.61 -1.01
CA VAL A 275 -37.05 -5.61 -1.68
C VAL A 275 -38.20 -5.91 -0.72
N ASP A 276 -39.33 -5.26 -1.00
CA ASP A 276 -40.60 -5.52 -0.34
C ASP A 276 -40.92 -7.02 -0.41
N PRO A 277 -40.95 -7.77 0.71
CA PRO A 277 -41.33 -9.19 0.70
C PRO A 277 -42.83 -9.40 0.48
N GLU A 278 -43.63 -8.35 0.34
CA GLU A 278 -45.09 -8.42 0.16
C GLU A 278 -45.52 -8.36 -1.33
N ASP A 279 -44.93 -9.20 -2.17
CA ASP A 279 -45.69 -9.79 -3.31
C ASP A 279 -45.80 -11.31 -3.12
N THR A 280 -46.34 -11.67 -1.95
CA THR A 280 -46.99 -12.97 -1.73
C THR A 280 -48.50 -12.73 -1.69
N GLY A 281 -49.09 -12.40 -2.85
CA GLY A 281 -50.53 -12.50 -3.04
C GLY A 281 -50.97 -13.97 -2.96
N PRO A 282 -51.98 -14.33 -2.14
CA PRO A 282 -52.52 -15.68 -2.12
C PRO A 282 -53.60 -15.78 -3.19
N GLU A 283 -53.35 -16.52 -4.27
CA GLU A 283 -54.45 -17.07 -5.07
C GLU A 283 -54.30 -18.57 -5.24
N ASP A 284 -55.26 -19.26 -4.63
CA ASP A 284 -55.61 -20.65 -4.83
C ASP A 284 -55.66 -21.00 -6.32
N ILE A 285 -54.79 -21.92 -6.75
CA ILE A 285 -55.10 -22.78 -7.89
C ILE A 285 -54.98 -24.22 -7.42
N ALA A 286 -56.14 -24.87 -7.35
CA ALA A 286 -56.38 -26.20 -6.84
C ALA A 286 -55.48 -27.26 -7.49
N LEU A 287 -54.90 -28.12 -6.65
CA LEU A 287 -54.44 -29.44 -7.04
C LEU A 287 -55.67 -30.29 -7.36
N GLN A 288 -55.92 -30.54 -8.65
CA GLN A 288 -56.71 -31.68 -9.10
C GLN A 288 -55.93 -32.48 -10.15
N ASP A 289 -55.56 -33.69 -9.73
CA ASP A 289 -55.52 -34.93 -10.50
C ASP A 289 -55.19 -34.84 -12.00
N ILE A 290 -53.92 -35.08 -12.37
CA ILE A 290 -53.66 -35.87 -13.59
C ILE A 290 -52.51 -36.87 -13.37
N ARG A 291 -52.92 -38.12 -13.52
CA ARG A 291 -52.23 -39.41 -13.60
C ARG A 291 -50.87 -39.41 -14.31
N THR A 292 -50.03 -40.31 -13.79
CA THR A 292 -48.90 -40.98 -14.44
C THR A 292 -49.17 -41.31 -15.92
N GLU A 293 -48.29 -40.85 -16.83
CA GLU A 293 -47.80 -41.66 -17.96
C GLU A 293 -46.52 -41.08 -18.57
N ASN A 294 -45.67 -42.01 -19.03
CA ASN A 294 -44.35 -41.86 -19.65
C ASN A 294 -44.27 -40.76 -20.73
N ILE A 295 -43.06 -40.20 -20.95
CA ILE A 295 -42.30 -40.25 -22.22
C ILE A 295 -40.88 -39.67 -22.02
N ARG A 296 -39.93 -40.23 -22.78
CA ARG A 296 -38.45 -40.31 -22.70
C ARG A 296 -37.68 -38.98 -22.82
N PRO A 297 -36.39 -38.95 -22.43
CA PRO A 297 -35.48 -37.86 -22.79
C PRO A 297 -35.08 -37.97 -24.29
N PRO A 298 -34.81 -36.85 -25.00
CA PRO A 298 -34.23 -36.92 -26.33
C PRO A 298 -32.74 -37.26 -26.23
N ALA A 299 -32.34 -38.17 -27.11
CA ALA A 299 -31.01 -38.75 -27.23
C ALA A 299 -30.01 -37.83 -27.94
N GLU A 300 -28.74 -38.15 -27.71
CA GLU A 300 -27.58 -37.80 -28.51
C GLU A 300 -27.82 -38.07 -30.01
N ASP A 301 -27.26 -37.21 -30.85
CA ASP A 301 -27.06 -37.52 -32.27
C ASP A 301 -25.60 -37.27 -32.64
N THR A 302 -24.94 -38.34 -33.06
CA THR A 302 -23.57 -38.43 -33.56
C THR A 302 -23.60 -38.73 -35.06
N ALA A 303 -22.86 -37.98 -35.87
CA ALA A 303 -22.24 -38.42 -37.13
C ALA A 303 -21.22 -37.32 -37.55
N THR A 304 -19.90 -37.50 -37.57
CA THR A 304 -19.00 -38.41 -38.35
C THR A 304 -18.87 -38.01 -39.83
N GLU A 305 -17.70 -37.50 -40.20
CA GLU A 305 -16.82 -37.87 -41.36
C GLU A 305 -15.74 -36.77 -41.53
N ALA A 306 -14.45 -37.00 -41.34
CA ALA A 306 -13.44 -37.72 -42.14
C ALA A 306 -12.45 -36.72 -42.80
N GLY A 307 -11.14 -36.91 -42.57
CA GLY A 307 -10.03 -36.08 -43.09
C GLY A 307 -9.72 -36.32 -44.59
N PRO A 308 -8.51 -36.02 -45.15
CA PRO A 308 -7.21 -35.93 -44.47
C PRO A 308 -6.22 -34.82 -44.95
N ALA A 309 -5.10 -34.72 -44.21
CA ALA A 309 -3.70 -34.44 -44.61
C ALA A 309 -3.37 -33.45 -45.74
N SER A 310 -2.47 -32.48 -45.46
CA SER A 310 -1.14 -32.41 -46.09
C SER A 310 -0.31 -31.20 -45.63
N THR A 311 0.87 -31.48 -45.10
CA THR A 311 2.06 -30.61 -45.14
C THR A 311 2.60 -30.58 -46.58
N PRO A 312 3.30 -29.51 -47.00
CA PRO A 312 4.71 -29.75 -47.32
C PRO A 312 5.67 -28.64 -46.84
N ALA A 313 6.92 -29.04 -46.75
CA ALA A 313 8.11 -28.24 -46.45
C ALA A 313 8.67 -27.53 -47.71
N ALA A 314 9.79 -26.82 -47.47
CA ALA A 314 10.76 -26.20 -48.39
C ALA A 314 10.55 -24.70 -48.64
N GLU A 315 11.56 -23.82 -48.66
CA GLU A 315 12.99 -23.81 -48.32
C GLU A 315 13.42 -22.31 -48.30
N PRO A 316 14.62 -21.96 -47.83
CA PRO A 316 15.03 -20.58 -47.60
C PRO A 316 15.63 -19.92 -48.85
N HIS A 317 15.30 -18.64 -49.08
CA HIS A 317 16.08 -17.78 -49.96
C HIS A 317 17.13 -17.02 -49.14
N GLY A 318 18.40 -17.36 -49.38
CA GLY A 318 19.51 -16.45 -49.15
C GLY A 318 19.62 -15.44 -50.30
N ASP A 319 20.19 -14.27 -50.00
CA ASP A 319 21.34 -13.66 -50.69
C ASP A 319 21.71 -12.39 -49.90
N SER A 320 22.87 -12.36 -49.25
CA SER A 320 24.10 -11.68 -49.70
C SER A 320 24.10 -10.16 -49.51
N GLY A 321 25.21 -9.67 -48.99
CA GLY A 321 25.43 -8.26 -48.69
C GLY A 321 26.66 -8.07 -47.82
N ASP A 322 27.75 -8.71 -48.22
CA ASP A 322 29.11 -8.47 -47.76
C ASP A 322 29.49 -7.01 -48.02
N ASN A 323 30.23 -6.40 -47.10
CA ASN A 323 31.19 -5.33 -47.39
C ASN A 323 32.15 -5.19 -46.21
N SER A 324 33.15 -6.07 -46.26
CA SER A 324 34.51 -5.81 -45.80
C SER A 324 35.08 -4.50 -46.37
N VAL A 325 35.72 -3.66 -45.54
CA VAL A 325 36.98 -2.97 -45.90
C VAL A 325 37.78 -2.65 -44.61
N SER A 326 38.84 -3.44 -44.48
CA SER A 326 40.21 -3.22 -44.01
C SER A 326 40.75 -1.84 -43.58
N GLY A 327 41.72 -1.92 -42.67
CA GLY A 327 42.89 -1.02 -42.55
C GLY A 327 43.08 -0.59 -41.09
N GLY A 328 44.09 -1.00 -40.33
CA GLY A 328 45.49 -1.29 -40.68
C GLY A 328 46.35 -0.22 -40.00
N GLY A 329 47.35 -0.61 -39.21
CA GLY A 329 48.42 0.30 -38.80
C GLY A 329 48.83 0.21 -37.33
N ASP A 330 49.92 -0.52 -37.12
CA ASP A 330 50.76 -0.55 -35.92
C ASP A 330 51.27 0.83 -35.48
N GLY A 331 51.61 0.96 -34.20
CA GLY A 331 52.42 2.09 -33.73
C GLY A 331 52.54 2.17 -32.22
N ALA A 332 53.58 1.53 -31.68
CA ALA A 332 53.96 1.60 -30.27
C ALA A 332 54.51 2.98 -29.86
N SER A 333 54.53 3.19 -28.53
CA SER A 333 55.54 3.89 -27.71
C SER A 333 55.10 5.12 -26.90
N ASP A 334 55.66 5.12 -25.69
CA ASP A 334 55.92 6.18 -24.71
C ASP A 334 54.83 6.64 -23.71
N ALA A 335 55.09 6.23 -22.47
CA ALA A 335 54.69 6.85 -21.20
C ALA A 335 55.56 8.10 -20.91
N PRO A 336 55.52 8.69 -19.70
CA PRO A 336 54.41 9.17 -18.87
C PRO A 336 54.48 10.70 -18.66
N ALA A 337 53.47 11.32 -18.05
CA ALA A 337 53.61 12.66 -17.49
C ALA A 337 52.91 12.81 -16.14
N ASP A 338 53.74 13.24 -15.21
CA ASP A 338 53.56 13.61 -13.82
C ASP A 338 52.60 14.81 -13.65
N GLY A 339 51.99 14.92 -12.47
CA GLY A 339 50.94 15.90 -12.17
C GLY A 339 50.68 16.04 -10.68
N THR A 340 51.73 16.43 -9.95
CA THR A 340 51.71 16.89 -8.56
C THR A 340 50.79 18.12 -8.37
N THR A 341 49.99 18.16 -7.30
CA THR A 341 49.85 19.25 -6.29
C THR A 341 48.53 19.09 -5.52
N ASP A 342 48.56 18.77 -4.22
CA ASP A 342 48.62 19.72 -3.08
C ASP A 342 47.31 20.51 -2.88
N LYS A 343 46.57 20.20 -1.80
CA LYS A 343 46.42 21.12 -0.65
C LYS A 343 45.46 20.63 0.42
N LYS A 344 45.99 20.71 1.64
CA LYS A 344 45.35 20.74 2.97
C LYS A 344 43.99 21.45 2.99
N VAL A 345 43.08 20.92 3.80
CA VAL A 345 42.01 21.70 4.43
C VAL A 345 42.07 21.43 5.94
N LEU A 346 42.16 22.53 6.68
CA LEU A 346 41.95 22.65 8.13
C LEU A 346 40.51 22.29 8.51
#